data_AF-A0AA90NEY9-F1
#
_entry.id   AF-A0AA90NEY9-F1
#
_cell.length_a   1.000
_cell.length_b   1.000
_cell.length_c   1.000
_cell.angle_alpha   90.00
_cell.angle_beta   90.00
_cell.angle_gamma   90.00
#
_symmetry.space_group_name_H-M   'P 1'
#
loop_
_entity.id
_entity.type
_entity.pdbx_description
1 polymer ?
#
loop_
_entity_poly.entity_id
_entity_poly.type
_entity_poly.pdbx_seq_one_letter_code
_entity_poly.pdbx_strand_id
1 'polypeptide(L)'
;MFTRSTFYLLLTSLIFSTNIFAALSLDRIIIYFSPSEQVQDITVTNPDKDTLFLQTEVYLVSNPGRTNEKRVKITDPDKMGLLATPSKAVIPTNSHKTLRLISLEKPIKNEQVYRVTFKPIVGDLKASNTAIKLLIAYQALVFVRPNKPHYDVSAKQKNNQLTFTNSGNINAIMRNGQYCTSKKDDSCKPLTQTTRLYAEQSWTLDIPLGSTRIKYGLFDGDHEKTHTFSITSPTQPAEPENLKKDRKRQRPAGRSG
;
A
#
# COMPACT_ATOMS: atom_id res chain seq x y z
N MET A 1 -39.48 -56.26 -12.88
CA MET A 1 -38.13 -55.97 -13.39
C MET A 1 -38.09 -54.51 -13.83
N PHE A 2 -37.83 -53.59 -12.92
CA PHE A 2 -37.60 -52.17 -13.24
C PHE A 2 -36.10 -51.90 -13.13
N THR A 3 -35.57 -51.35 -14.21
CA THR A 3 -34.16 -51.33 -14.60
C THR A 3 -33.34 -50.34 -13.75
N ARG A 4 -32.27 -50.90 -13.17
CA ARG A 4 -31.12 -50.20 -12.58
C ARG A 4 -30.42 -49.35 -13.65
N SER A 5 -30.75 -48.07 -13.81
CA SER A 5 -29.95 -47.17 -14.67
C SER A 5 -30.15 -45.68 -14.36
N THR A 6 -30.09 -45.29 -13.09
CA THR A 6 -30.20 -43.88 -12.68
C THR A 6 -29.12 -43.49 -11.66
N PHE A 7 -27.91 -44.05 -11.78
CA PHE A 7 -26.80 -43.70 -10.89
C PHE A 7 -25.53 -43.19 -11.60
N TYR A 8 -25.49 -43.18 -12.94
CA TYR A 8 -24.31 -42.72 -13.69
C TYR A 8 -24.42 -41.31 -14.31
N LEU A 9 -25.49 -40.57 -14.02
CA LEU A 9 -25.70 -39.23 -14.62
C LEU A 9 -25.49 -38.06 -13.65
N LEU A 10 -24.78 -38.28 -12.54
CA LEU A 10 -24.50 -37.25 -11.51
C LEU A 10 -23.00 -37.00 -11.29
N LEU A 11 -22.12 -37.53 -12.16
CA LEU A 11 -20.66 -37.41 -12.03
C LEU A 11 -19.99 -36.76 -13.25
N THR A 12 -20.69 -35.89 -13.97
CA THR A 12 -20.14 -35.15 -15.13
C THR A 12 -20.43 -33.65 -15.06
N SER A 13 -20.57 -33.10 -13.84
CA SER A 13 -20.72 -31.65 -13.61
C SER A 13 -19.54 -31.06 -12.81
N LEU A 14 -18.32 -31.53 -13.08
CA LEU A 14 -17.11 -30.93 -12.54
C LEU A 14 -16.19 -30.53 -13.70
N ILE A 15 -15.73 -29.27 -13.68
CA ILE A 15 -14.63 -28.70 -14.47
C ILE A 15 -15.01 -28.14 -15.86
N PHE A 16 -15.89 -27.13 -15.90
CA PHE A 16 -15.67 -26.01 -16.84
C PHE A 16 -15.28 -24.78 -16.03
N SER A 17 -14.08 -24.81 -15.46
CA SER A 17 -13.39 -23.57 -15.09
C SER A 17 -13.05 -22.86 -16.39
N THR A 18 -13.89 -21.93 -16.82
CA THR A 18 -13.47 -20.94 -17.82
C THR A 18 -12.35 -20.15 -17.17
N ASN A 19 -11.11 -20.48 -17.50
CA ASN A 19 -9.97 -19.64 -17.18
C ASN A 19 -10.25 -18.29 -17.84
N ILE A 20 -10.56 -17.28 -17.02
CA ILE A 20 -10.53 -15.89 -17.45
C ILE A 20 -9.04 -15.62 -17.67
N PHE A 21 -8.58 -15.77 -18.91
CA PHE A 21 -7.23 -15.40 -19.29
C PHE A 21 -7.12 -13.88 -19.15
N ALA A 22 -6.24 -13.44 -18.25
CA ALA A 22 -5.94 -12.04 -18.06
C ALA A 22 -5.18 -11.54 -19.28
N ALA A 23 -5.62 -10.44 -19.90
CA ALA A 23 -5.07 -10.00 -21.18
C ALA A 23 -3.59 -9.56 -21.17
N LEU A 24 -2.99 -9.46 -19.99
CA LEU A 24 -1.67 -8.88 -19.75
C LEU A 24 -1.20 -9.28 -18.35
N SER A 25 0.08 -9.57 -18.15
CA SER A 25 0.68 -9.65 -16.81
C SER A 25 2.07 -9.03 -16.75
N LEU A 26 2.48 -8.62 -15.56
CA LEU A 26 3.80 -8.05 -15.25
C LEU A 26 4.51 -8.95 -14.24
N ASP A 27 5.82 -9.16 -14.40
CA ASP A 27 6.63 -9.91 -13.43
C ASP A 27 6.74 -9.18 -12.08
N ARG A 28 6.67 -7.85 -12.09
CA ARG A 28 6.68 -6.99 -10.91
C ARG A 28 5.85 -5.73 -11.12
N ILE A 29 5.27 -5.21 -10.04
CA ILE A 29 4.44 -3.99 -10.05
C ILE A 29 5.02 -2.87 -9.18
N ILE A 30 6.11 -3.12 -8.46
CA ILE A 30 6.86 -2.12 -7.71
C ILE A 30 8.34 -2.27 -8.04
N ILE A 31 9.00 -1.17 -8.38
CA ILE A 31 10.42 -1.12 -8.73
C ILE A 31 11.09 -0.04 -7.90
N TYR A 32 12.24 -0.36 -7.30
CA TYR A 32 13.09 0.59 -6.60
C TYR A 32 14.42 0.68 -7.35
N PHE A 33 14.75 1.85 -7.87
CA PHE A 33 16.09 2.14 -8.35
C PHE A 33 16.95 2.52 -7.14
N SER A 34 17.95 1.71 -6.85
CA SER A 34 19.00 2.10 -5.91
C SER A 34 19.89 3.21 -6.49
N PRO A 35 20.67 3.93 -5.65
CA PRO A 35 21.57 4.99 -6.11
C PRO A 35 22.55 4.60 -7.22
N SER A 36 22.96 3.33 -7.25
CA SER A 36 23.91 2.79 -8.23
C SER A 36 23.25 2.27 -9.50
N GLU A 37 21.93 2.14 -9.52
CA GLU A 37 21.18 1.58 -10.64
C GLU A 37 20.58 2.70 -11.48
N GLN A 38 20.87 2.66 -12.78
CA GLN A 38 20.24 3.54 -13.77
C GLN A 38 19.26 2.80 -14.67
N VAL A 39 19.28 1.46 -14.64
CA VAL A 39 18.50 0.62 -15.54
C VAL A 39 17.83 -0.49 -14.73
N GLN A 40 16.53 -0.68 -14.97
CA GLN A 40 15.74 -1.80 -14.45
C GLN A 40 14.88 -2.35 -15.58
N ASP A 41 14.71 -3.67 -15.63
CA ASP A 41 13.90 -4.32 -16.65
C ASP A 41 12.59 -4.84 -16.03
N ILE A 42 11.50 -4.73 -16.80
CA ILE A 42 10.17 -5.26 -16.45
C ILE A 42 9.68 -6.14 -17.59
N THR A 43 9.21 -7.34 -17.26
CA THR A 43 8.73 -8.29 -18.27
C THR A 43 7.22 -8.24 -18.35
N VAL A 44 6.75 -8.01 -19.57
CA VAL A 44 5.33 -8.00 -19.91
C VAL A 44 4.99 -9.29 -20.62
N THR A 45 4.05 -10.06 -20.09
CA THR A 45 3.62 -11.35 -20.67
C THR A 45 2.22 -11.22 -21.26
N ASN A 46 2.04 -11.79 -22.46
CA ASN A 46 0.77 -11.96 -23.13
C ASN A 46 0.35 -13.44 -23.07
N PRO A 47 -0.53 -13.84 -22.14
CA PRO A 47 -1.05 -15.20 -22.07
C PRO A 47 -2.25 -15.43 -23.00
N ASP A 48 -2.73 -14.41 -23.71
CA ASP A 48 -3.91 -14.52 -24.57
C ASP A 48 -3.58 -15.16 -25.92
N LYS A 49 -4.64 -15.60 -26.60
CA LYS A 49 -4.61 -16.15 -27.96
C LYS A 49 -4.39 -15.07 -29.04
N ASP A 50 -4.71 -13.82 -28.72
CA ASP A 50 -4.52 -12.69 -29.61
C ASP A 50 -3.13 -12.08 -29.44
N THR A 51 -2.63 -11.40 -30.48
CA THR A 51 -1.45 -10.54 -30.35
C THR A 51 -1.79 -9.31 -29.51
N LEU A 52 -0.96 -9.02 -28.52
CA LEU A 52 -1.07 -7.84 -27.68
C LEU A 52 -0.29 -6.68 -28.31
N PHE A 53 -0.98 -5.58 -28.57
CA PHE A 53 -0.35 -4.29 -28.85
C PHE A 53 -0.33 -3.48 -27.58
N LEU A 54 0.85 -3.06 -27.15
CA LEU A 54 1.07 -2.40 -25.88
C LEU A 54 1.54 -0.97 -26.11
N GLN A 55 0.98 -0.03 -25.36
CA GLN A 55 1.50 1.31 -25.19
C GLN A 55 1.96 1.52 -23.74
N THR A 56 3.17 2.01 -23.58
CA THR A 56 3.79 2.32 -22.29
C THR A 56 3.86 3.82 -22.08
N GLU A 57 3.40 4.30 -20.93
CA GLU A 57 3.39 5.71 -20.57
C GLU A 57 3.97 5.93 -19.18
N VAL A 58 4.83 6.93 -19.02
CA VAL A 58 5.46 7.29 -17.76
C VAL A 58 4.86 8.59 -17.24
N TYR A 59 4.47 8.60 -15.96
CA TYR A 59 3.94 9.77 -15.26
C TYR A 59 4.74 10.00 -13.98
N LEU A 60 5.19 11.23 -13.76
CA LEU A 60 5.69 11.66 -12.45
C LEU A 60 4.51 11.80 -11.49
N VAL A 61 4.64 11.30 -10.26
CA VAL A 61 3.65 11.47 -9.20
C VAL A 61 4.04 12.66 -8.36
N SER A 62 3.34 13.77 -8.56
CA SER A 62 3.44 14.96 -7.71
C SER A 62 2.67 14.74 -6.41
N ASN A 63 3.26 15.12 -5.28
CA ASN A 63 2.68 15.00 -3.93
C ASN A 63 2.16 13.58 -3.61
N PRO A 64 2.99 12.54 -3.76
CA PRO A 64 2.55 11.15 -3.59
C PRO A 64 1.99 10.92 -2.18
N GLY A 65 0.85 10.25 -2.06
CA GLY A 65 0.19 9.97 -0.78
C GLY A 65 -0.53 11.15 -0.13
N ARG A 66 -0.55 12.34 -0.73
CA ARG A 66 -1.33 13.50 -0.26
C ARG A 66 -2.68 13.60 -0.98
N THR A 67 -3.63 14.35 -0.41
CA THR A 67 -4.96 14.57 -1.00
C THR A 67 -4.91 15.27 -2.35
N ASN A 68 -3.84 16.02 -2.63
CA ASN A 68 -3.57 16.69 -3.90
C ASN A 68 -2.56 15.94 -4.78
N GLU A 69 -2.43 14.62 -4.62
CA GLU A 69 -1.62 13.77 -5.50
C GLU A 69 -2.05 13.95 -6.96
N LYS A 70 -1.07 14.12 -7.86
CA LYS A 70 -1.31 14.27 -9.30
C LYS A 70 -0.33 13.45 -10.12
N ARG A 71 -0.81 12.87 -11.22
CA ARG A 71 0.03 12.21 -12.22
C ARG A 71 0.31 13.20 -13.35
N VAL A 72 1.58 13.57 -13.51
CA VAL A 72 2.02 14.55 -14.47
C VAL A 72 2.77 13.85 -15.58
N LYS A 73 2.26 13.95 -16.82
CA LYS A 73 2.97 13.47 -18.00
C LYS A 73 4.02 14.50 -18.38
N ILE A 74 5.29 14.10 -18.37
CA ILE A 74 6.39 14.96 -18.79
C ILE A 74 6.68 14.68 -20.26
N THR A 75 6.43 15.67 -21.12
CA THR A 75 6.66 15.56 -22.57
C THR A 75 7.95 16.25 -23.01
N ASP A 76 8.46 17.17 -22.18
CA ASP A 76 9.73 17.87 -22.39
C ASP A 76 10.91 16.91 -22.12
N PRO A 77 11.72 16.56 -23.13
CA PRO A 77 12.84 15.61 -22.97
C PRO A 77 13.84 16.03 -21.90
N ASP A 78 14.10 17.32 -21.74
CA ASP A 78 15.10 17.83 -20.78
C ASP A 78 14.64 17.72 -19.32
N LYS A 79 13.34 17.46 -19.12
CA LYS A 79 12.71 17.33 -17.80
C LYS A 79 12.30 15.89 -17.47
N MET A 80 12.51 14.93 -18.38
CA MET A 80 12.22 13.52 -18.11
C MET A 80 13.22 12.97 -17.10
N GLY A 81 12.72 12.50 -15.95
CA GLY A 81 13.55 11.78 -14.96
C GLY A 81 13.46 10.26 -15.08
N LEU A 82 12.49 9.72 -15.83
CA LEU A 82 12.35 8.28 -16.07
C LEU A 82 11.87 8.02 -17.50
N LEU A 83 12.54 7.11 -18.20
CA LEU A 83 12.18 6.66 -19.53
C LEU A 83 11.79 5.18 -19.51
N ALA A 84 10.80 4.80 -20.31
CA ALA A 84 10.45 3.40 -20.57
C ALA A 84 10.60 3.09 -22.07
N THR A 85 11.38 2.07 -22.40
CA THR A 85 11.66 1.68 -23.79
C THR A 85 11.43 0.18 -24.04
N PRO A 86 10.76 -0.21 -25.14
CA PRO A 86 10.07 0.67 -26.09
C PRO A 86 8.75 1.25 -25.52
N SER A 87 8.33 2.41 -26.02
CA SER A 87 7.05 3.04 -25.65
C SER A 87 5.83 2.39 -26.33
N LYS A 88 6.06 1.61 -27.40
CA LYS A 88 5.08 0.74 -28.03
C LYS A 88 5.70 -0.62 -28.31
N ALA A 89 4.95 -1.68 -28.09
CA ALA A 89 5.40 -3.04 -28.33
C ALA A 89 4.29 -3.90 -28.93
N VAL A 90 4.70 -4.86 -29.76
CA VAL A 90 3.87 -5.97 -30.20
C VAL A 90 4.38 -7.21 -29.47
N ILE A 91 3.48 -7.92 -28.79
CA ILE A 91 3.78 -9.12 -28.01
C ILE A 91 2.90 -10.25 -28.56
N PRO A 92 3.49 -11.25 -29.24
CA PRO A 92 2.73 -12.37 -29.81
C PRO A 92 1.97 -13.16 -28.74
N THR A 93 1.04 -13.99 -29.20
CA THR A 93 0.31 -14.93 -28.33
C THR A 93 1.28 -15.82 -27.54
N ASN A 94 0.97 -16.07 -26.27
CA ASN A 94 1.76 -16.90 -25.35
C ASN A 94 3.25 -16.51 -25.30
N SER A 95 3.55 -15.22 -25.42
CA SER A 95 4.91 -14.69 -25.46
C SER A 95 5.09 -13.56 -24.43
N HIS A 96 6.31 -13.08 -24.30
CA HIS A 96 6.65 -11.99 -23.40
C HIS A 96 7.62 -11.02 -24.05
N LYS A 97 7.69 -9.80 -23.50
CA LYS A 97 8.67 -8.81 -23.90
C LYS A 97 9.20 -8.05 -22.69
N THR A 98 10.51 -7.89 -22.64
CA THR A 98 11.18 -7.07 -21.65
C THR A 98 11.14 -5.61 -22.09
N LEU A 99 10.62 -4.74 -21.22
CA LEU A 99 10.71 -3.30 -21.34
C LEU A 99 11.75 -2.79 -20.35
N ARG A 100 12.56 -1.84 -20.81
CA ARG A 100 13.63 -1.24 -20.04
C ARG A 100 13.21 0.11 -19.48
N LEU A 101 13.30 0.23 -18.17
CA LEU A 101 13.15 1.47 -17.43
C LEU A 101 14.53 2.08 -17.21
N ILE A 102 14.72 3.33 -17.59
CA ILE A 102 15.99 4.05 -17.48
C ILE A 102 15.77 5.30 -16.64
N SER A 103 16.43 5.37 -15.49
CA SER A 103 16.46 6.56 -14.66
C SER A 103 17.37 7.61 -15.31
N LEU A 104 16.81 8.79 -15.56
CA LEU A 104 17.49 9.98 -16.06
C LEU A 104 17.61 11.06 -14.97
N GLU A 105 17.18 10.73 -13.74
CA GLU A 105 17.27 11.64 -12.61
C GLU A 105 18.72 12.03 -12.36
N LYS A 106 18.91 13.33 -12.19
CA LYS A 106 20.14 13.87 -11.59
C LYS A 106 20.14 13.56 -10.09
N PRO A 107 21.23 13.79 -9.35
CA PRO A 107 21.21 13.64 -7.90
C PRO A 107 20.03 14.40 -7.27
N ILE A 108 19.03 13.63 -6.82
CA ILE A 108 17.81 14.13 -6.18
C ILE A 108 17.99 14.13 -4.67
N LYS A 109 17.31 15.08 -3.99
CA LYS A 109 17.34 15.17 -2.53
C LYS A 109 16.37 14.18 -1.87
N ASN A 110 15.18 14.06 -2.44
CA ASN A 110 14.10 13.20 -2.00
C ASN A 110 13.77 12.20 -3.10
N GLU A 111 13.29 11.02 -2.72
CA GLU A 111 12.83 9.98 -3.63
C GLU A 111 11.77 10.50 -4.61
N GLN A 112 11.95 10.19 -5.89
CA GLN A 112 10.99 10.52 -6.93
C GLN A 112 10.10 9.31 -7.22
N VAL A 113 8.80 9.59 -7.38
CA VAL A 113 7.78 8.55 -7.51
C VAL A 113 7.18 8.65 -8.91
N TYR A 114 7.16 7.53 -9.60
CA TYR A 114 6.65 7.41 -10.95
C TYR A 114 5.58 6.34 -11.04
N ARG A 115 4.65 6.55 -11.96
CA ARG A 115 3.70 5.54 -12.40
C ARG A 115 3.99 5.21 -13.86
N VAL A 116 4.28 3.93 -14.13
CA VAL A 116 4.48 3.43 -15.49
C VAL A 116 3.26 2.60 -15.86
N THR A 117 2.47 3.11 -16.81
CA THR A 117 1.23 2.49 -17.28
C THR A 117 1.52 1.63 -18.50
N PHE A 118 1.11 0.36 -18.44
CA PHE A 118 1.19 -0.65 -19.50
C PHE A 118 -0.24 -0.88 -20.02
N LYS A 119 -0.57 -0.22 -21.13
CA LYS A 119 -1.94 -0.16 -21.65
C LYS A 119 -2.07 -1.00 -22.93
N PRO A 120 -2.89 -2.04 -22.95
CA PRO A 120 -3.30 -2.69 -24.20
C PRO A 120 -3.99 -1.66 -25.11
N ILE A 121 -3.57 -1.58 -26.36
CA ILE A 121 -4.21 -0.78 -27.40
C ILE A 121 -4.83 -1.72 -28.43
N VAL A 122 -6.01 -1.37 -28.92
CA VAL A 122 -6.69 -2.10 -29.99
C VAL A 122 -6.88 -1.16 -31.17
N GLY A 123 -6.76 -1.69 -32.38
CA GLY A 123 -7.19 -1.00 -33.60
C GLY A 123 -8.71 -1.03 -33.74
N ASP A 124 -9.21 -0.63 -34.91
CA ASP A 124 -10.64 -0.63 -35.21
C ASP A 124 -11.23 -2.04 -35.10
N LEU A 125 -12.20 -2.21 -34.19
CA LEU A 125 -12.89 -3.48 -33.99
C LEU A 125 -14.03 -3.60 -34.99
N LYS A 126 -13.92 -4.51 -35.96
CA LYS A 126 -15.06 -4.93 -36.78
C LYS A 126 -15.81 -6.03 -36.02
N ALA A 127 -16.84 -5.66 -35.28
CA ALA A 127 -17.67 -6.61 -34.56
C ALA A 127 -18.69 -7.25 -35.51
N SER A 128 -18.60 -8.56 -35.72
CA SER A 128 -19.64 -9.35 -36.41
C SER A 128 -20.70 -9.92 -35.44
N ASN A 129 -20.38 -10.01 -34.15
CA ASN A 129 -21.24 -10.52 -33.08
C ASN A 129 -21.12 -9.64 -31.83
N THR A 130 -22.15 -9.65 -30.98
CA THR A 130 -22.12 -8.98 -29.67
C THR A 130 -21.13 -9.71 -28.74
N ALA A 131 -19.89 -9.20 -28.66
CA ALA A 131 -18.86 -9.71 -27.78
C ALA A 131 -18.29 -8.58 -26.91
N ILE A 132 -18.10 -8.85 -25.62
CA ILE A 132 -17.45 -7.92 -24.68
C ILE A 132 -15.97 -8.27 -24.63
N LYS A 133 -15.10 -7.31 -24.97
CA LYS A 133 -13.64 -7.42 -24.80
C LYS A 133 -13.19 -6.57 -23.62
N LEU A 134 -12.74 -7.22 -22.54
CA LEU A 134 -12.20 -6.53 -21.36
C LEU A 134 -10.71 -6.25 -21.57
N LEU A 135 -10.30 -4.99 -21.44
CA LEU A 135 -8.90 -4.58 -21.50
C LEU A 135 -8.47 -4.05 -20.14
N ILE A 136 -7.46 -4.68 -19.54
CA ILE A 136 -6.90 -4.29 -18.25
C ILE A 136 -5.53 -3.65 -18.49
N ALA A 137 -5.37 -2.40 -18.09
CA ALA A 137 -4.08 -1.73 -18.06
C ALA A 137 -3.46 -1.90 -16.66
N TYR A 138 -2.17 -2.23 -16.63
CA TYR A 138 -1.42 -2.30 -15.37
C TYR A 138 -0.63 -1.03 -15.16
N GLN A 139 -0.40 -0.69 -13.90
CA GLN A 139 0.40 0.48 -13.54
C GLN A 139 1.43 0.12 -12.49
N ALA A 140 2.69 0.02 -12.90
CA ALA A 140 3.80 -0.19 -11.98
C ALA A 140 4.10 1.11 -11.21
N LEU A 141 4.45 0.96 -9.93
CA LEU A 141 4.94 2.02 -9.06
C LEU A 141 6.47 1.98 -9.06
N VAL A 142 7.11 3.05 -9.49
CA VAL A 142 8.55 3.12 -9.61
C VAL A 142 9.07 4.20 -8.68
N PHE A 143 10.08 3.85 -7.90
CA PHE A 143 10.77 4.76 -6.98
C PHE A 143 12.19 4.96 -7.46
N VAL A 144 12.59 6.21 -7.68
CA VAL A 144 14.00 6.57 -7.92
C VAL A 144 14.55 7.16 -6.64
N ARG A 145 15.52 6.49 -6.03
CA ARG A 145 16.06 6.86 -4.71
C ARG A 145 17.19 7.89 -4.80
N PRO A 146 17.34 8.78 -3.80
CA PRO A 146 18.48 9.70 -3.70
C PRO A 146 19.75 8.94 -3.31
N ASN A 147 20.92 9.56 -3.48
CA ASN A 147 22.24 8.92 -3.27
C ASN A 147 22.44 8.27 -1.89
N LYS A 148 21.83 8.83 -0.84
CA LYS A 148 21.89 8.32 0.53
C LYS A 148 20.47 8.07 1.04
N PRO A 149 19.83 6.98 0.60
CA PRO A 149 18.43 6.72 0.93
C PRO A 149 18.31 6.33 2.39
N HIS A 150 17.43 7.01 3.14
CA HIS A 150 17.08 6.66 4.50
C HIS A 150 15.69 7.19 4.85
N TYR A 151 14.92 6.39 5.59
CA TYR A 151 13.70 6.86 6.25
C TYR A 151 14.02 7.23 7.70
N ASP A 152 13.22 8.11 8.28
CA ASP A 152 13.30 8.44 9.71
C ASP A 152 11.90 8.68 10.27
N VAL A 153 11.28 7.62 10.80
CA VAL A 153 9.90 7.66 11.31
C VAL A 153 9.93 7.87 12.81
N SER A 154 9.45 9.04 13.24
CA SER A 154 9.21 9.38 14.65
C SER A 154 7.72 9.45 14.94
N ALA A 155 7.33 9.41 16.22
CA ALA A 155 5.94 9.51 16.63
C ALA A 155 5.75 10.54 17.75
N LYS A 156 4.68 11.33 17.67
CA LYS A 156 4.25 12.28 18.71
C LYS A 156 2.84 11.96 19.14
N GLN A 157 2.66 11.76 20.45
CA GLN A 157 1.34 11.52 21.02
C GLN A 157 0.67 12.85 21.36
N LYS A 158 -0.63 12.94 21.07
CA LYS A 158 -1.52 14.00 21.55
C LYS A 158 -2.87 13.38 21.87
N ASN A 159 -3.32 13.50 23.13
CA ASN A 159 -4.54 12.84 23.61
C ASN A 159 -4.49 11.32 23.34
N ASN A 160 -5.52 10.79 22.69
CA ASN A 160 -5.66 9.40 22.32
C ASN A 160 -5.18 9.11 20.88
N GLN A 161 -4.31 9.97 20.33
CA GLN A 161 -3.78 9.86 18.97
C GLN A 161 -2.25 9.82 18.97
N LEU A 162 -1.71 9.02 18.06
CA LEU A 162 -0.28 8.96 17.75
C LEU A 162 -0.07 9.45 16.32
N THR A 163 0.71 10.52 16.17
CA THR A 163 1.06 11.06 14.84
C THR A 163 2.48 10.66 14.51
N PHE A 164 2.62 9.80 13.51
CA PHE A 164 3.90 9.41 12.91
C PHE A 164 4.34 10.47 11.91
N THR A 165 5.64 10.74 11.82
CA THR A 165 6.22 11.66 10.83
C THR A 165 7.50 11.07 10.27
N ASN A 166 7.61 11.02 8.94
CA ASN A 166 8.84 10.60 8.26
C ASN A 166 9.68 11.84 7.91
N SER A 167 10.80 12.03 8.61
CA SER A 167 11.75 13.12 8.39
C SER A 167 12.94 12.71 7.50
N GLY A 168 12.93 11.49 6.98
CA GLY A 168 13.92 11.00 6.02
C GLY A 168 13.62 11.43 4.58
N ASN A 169 14.36 10.87 3.64
CA ASN A 169 14.32 11.24 2.22
C ASN A 169 13.75 10.16 1.28
N ILE A 170 13.37 9.00 1.82
CA ILE A 170 12.61 7.96 1.11
C ILE A 170 11.32 7.62 1.85
N ASN A 171 10.37 6.97 1.18
CA ASN A 171 9.19 6.42 1.82
C ASN A 171 9.50 5.23 2.74
N ALA A 172 8.65 5.02 3.76
CA ALA A 172 8.61 3.79 4.55
C ALA A 172 7.18 3.27 4.60
N ILE A 173 6.99 1.97 4.35
CA ILE A 173 5.71 1.31 4.56
C ILE A 173 5.63 0.88 6.02
N MET A 174 4.67 1.45 6.73
CA MET A 174 4.28 1.04 8.07
C MET A 174 3.27 -0.12 7.94
N ARG A 175 3.72 -1.34 8.24
CA ARG A 175 2.91 -2.56 8.21
C ARG A 175 3.14 -3.42 9.45
N ASN A 176 2.41 -4.53 9.57
CA ASN A 176 2.53 -5.44 10.72
C ASN A 176 2.35 -4.71 12.07
N GLY A 177 1.41 -3.77 12.10
CA GLY A 177 1.16 -2.93 13.27
C GLY A 177 0.66 -3.75 14.45
N GLN A 178 1.06 -3.37 15.66
CA GLN A 178 0.58 -3.97 16.91
C GLN A 178 0.45 -2.91 18.00
N TYR A 179 -0.52 -3.08 18.90
CA TYR A 179 -0.60 -2.31 20.13
C TYR A 179 -0.47 -3.27 21.32
N CYS A 180 0.24 -2.86 22.36
CA CYS A 180 0.46 -3.69 23.54
C CYS A 180 -0.01 -2.96 24.80
N THR A 181 -0.72 -3.68 25.68
CA THR A 181 -1.25 -3.12 26.94
C THR A 181 -0.29 -3.29 28.12
N SER A 182 0.85 -3.94 27.90
CA SER A 182 1.92 -4.05 28.89
C SER A 182 3.31 -4.01 28.23
N LYS A 183 4.36 -4.00 29.06
CA LYS A 183 5.75 -4.11 28.59
C LYS A 183 6.08 -5.48 27.98
N LYS A 184 5.29 -6.51 28.25
CA LYS A 184 5.51 -7.87 27.74
C LYS A 184 4.90 -8.03 26.34
N ASP A 185 5.57 -8.78 25.47
CA ASP A 185 5.15 -8.99 24.08
C ASP A 185 3.89 -9.87 23.96
N ASP A 186 3.58 -10.68 24.97
CA ASP A 186 2.33 -11.47 25.06
C ASP A 186 1.05 -10.63 25.05
N SER A 187 1.14 -9.37 25.48
CA SER A 187 0.03 -8.43 25.54
C SER A 187 -0.25 -7.72 24.20
N CYS A 188 0.55 -7.99 23.16
CA CYS A 188 0.44 -7.32 21.88
C CYS A 188 -0.68 -7.90 21.02
N LYS A 189 -1.52 -7.03 20.46
CA LYS A 189 -2.61 -7.35 19.55
C LYS A 189 -2.40 -6.63 18.21
N PRO A 190 -2.84 -7.21 17.08
CA PRO A 190 -2.63 -6.64 15.76
C PRO A 190 -3.40 -5.33 15.56
N LEU A 191 -2.81 -4.42 14.78
CA LEU A 191 -3.44 -3.25 14.18
C LEU A 191 -3.57 -3.48 12.68
N THR A 192 -4.74 -3.19 12.11
CA THR A 192 -5.02 -3.41 10.68
C THR A 192 -4.59 -2.24 9.81
N GLN A 193 -4.43 -1.06 10.41
CA GLN A 193 -4.04 0.15 9.72
C GLN A 193 -2.59 0.06 9.26
N THR A 194 -2.40 0.19 7.96
CA THR A 194 -1.09 0.26 7.30
C THR A 194 -1.04 1.52 6.45
N THR A 195 0.15 2.06 6.23
CA THR A 195 0.33 3.22 5.37
C THR A 195 1.71 3.22 4.73
N ARG A 196 1.85 3.88 3.58
CA ARG A 196 3.15 4.30 3.07
C ARG A 196 3.34 5.76 3.45
N LEU A 197 4.32 6.02 4.30
CA LEU A 197 4.65 7.35 4.77
C LEU A 197 5.82 7.90 3.94
N TYR A 198 5.52 8.78 2.99
CA TYR A 198 6.57 9.41 2.16
C TYR A 198 7.38 10.42 2.97
N ALA A 199 8.52 10.84 2.43
CA ALA A 199 9.33 11.91 3.01
C ALA A 199 8.47 13.15 3.32
N GLU A 200 8.70 13.75 4.49
CA GLU A 200 8.01 14.95 4.98
C GLU A 200 6.48 14.77 5.12
N GLN A 201 6.02 13.54 5.34
CA GLN A 201 4.61 13.26 5.62
C GLN A 201 4.39 12.84 7.05
N SER A 202 3.16 13.08 7.49
CA SER A 202 2.65 12.60 8.77
C SER A 202 1.39 11.77 8.57
N TRP A 203 1.20 10.79 9.44
CA TRP A 203 0.00 9.96 9.50
C TRP A 203 -0.42 9.77 10.95
N THR A 204 -1.71 9.93 11.22
CA THR A 204 -2.27 9.86 12.57
C THR A 204 -3.09 8.60 12.75
N LEU A 205 -2.88 7.93 13.89
CA LEU A 205 -3.58 6.73 14.33
C LEU A 205 -4.26 7.00 15.66
N ASP A 206 -5.54 6.61 15.78
CA ASP A 206 -6.22 6.53 17.07
C ASP A 206 -5.67 5.33 17.87
N ILE A 207 -5.22 5.60 19.09
CA ILE A 207 -4.58 4.62 19.96
C ILE A 207 -5.67 3.85 20.73
N PRO A 208 -5.67 2.51 20.75
CA PRO A 208 -6.57 1.76 21.63
C PRO A 208 -6.34 2.12 23.11
N LEU A 209 -7.41 2.28 23.88
CA LEU A 209 -7.33 2.61 25.31
C LEU A 209 -6.46 1.59 26.07
N GLY A 210 -5.63 2.09 26.98
CA GLY A 210 -4.71 1.25 27.77
C GLY A 210 -3.47 0.78 27.01
N SER A 211 -3.23 1.25 25.78
CA SER A 211 -1.98 0.98 25.07
C SER A 211 -0.80 1.63 25.77
N THR A 212 0.24 0.84 26.04
CA THR A 212 1.51 1.32 26.61
C THR A 212 2.57 1.55 25.54
N ARG A 213 2.42 0.88 24.39
CA ARG A 213 3.33 0.95 23.26
C ARG A 213 2.66 0.49 21.97
N ILE A 214 3.10 1.06 20.86
CA ILE A 214 2.71 0.70 19.51
C ILE A 214 3.95 0.18 18.77
N LYS A 215 3.83 -0.91 18.03
CA LYS A 215 4.89 -1.47 17.19
C LYS A 215 4.47 -1.40 15.73
N TYR A 216 5.40 -1.09 14.84
CA TYR A 216 5.21 -1.20 13.40
C TYR A 216 6.47 -1.75 12.74
N GLY A 217 6.31 -2.64 11.77
CA GLY A 217 7.34 -2.95 10.79
C GLY A 217 7.49 -1.79 9.82
N LEU A 218 8.69 -1.21 9.76
CA LEU A 218 9.05 -0.16 8.81
C LEU A 218 9.82 -0.81 7.65
N PHE A 219 9.16 -0.89 6.49
CA PHE A 219 9.70 -1.51 5.28
C PHE A 219 10.07 -0.45 4.25
N ASP A 220 11.32 -0.43 3.79
CA ASP A 220 11.82 0.57 2.83
C ASP A 220 11.65 0.15 1.36
N GLY A 221 11.28 -1.11 1.09
CA GLY A 221 11.26 -1.70 -0.25
C GLY A 221 12.15 -2.92 -0.38
N ASP A 222 13.07 -3.12 0.57
CA ASP A 222 14.04 -4.21 0.59
C ASP A 222 14.12 -4.85 1.99
N HIS A 223 14.29 -4.04 3.03
CA HIS A 223 14.43 -4.48 4.41
C HIS A 223 13.26 -4.00 5.28
N GLU A 224 12.86 -4.84 6.24
CA GLU A 224 11.90 -4.47 7.29
C GLU A 224 12.57 -4.46 8.66
N LYS A 225 12.34 -3.38 9.42
CA LYS A 225 12.73 -3.29 10.82
C LYS A 225 11.54 -2.91 11.69
N THR A 226 11.26 -3.71 12.71
CA THR A 226 10.22 -3.38 13.69
C THR A 226 10.70 -2.27 14.62
N HIS A 227 9.93 -1.18 14.68
CA HIS A 227 10.14 -0.08 15.61
C HIS A 227 9.05 -0.07 16.69
N THR A 228 9.41 0.28 17.93
CA THR A 228 8.49 0.39 19.06
C THR A 228 8.39 1.84 19.50
N PHE A 229 7.18 2.37 19.52
CA PHE A 229 6.83 3.73 19.93
C PHE A 229 6.14 3.67 21.29
N SER A 230 6.73 4.30 22.31
CA SER A 230 6.15 4.35 23.65
C SER A 230 4.94 5.29 23.68
N ILE A 231 3.89 4.89 24.39
CA ILE A 231 2.71 5.70 24.66
C ILE A 231 2.77 6.15 26.11
N THR A 232 2.65 7.45 26.35
CA THR A 232 2.40 7.99 27.67
C THR A 232 0.90 7.87 27.94
N SER A 233 0.50 7.02 28.89
CA SER A 233 -0.91 6.98 29.28
C SER A 233 -1.38 8.41 29.63
N PRO A 234 -2.54 8.87 29.13
CA PRO A 234 -3.12 10.09 29.65
C PRO A 234 -3.28 9.89 31.15
N THR A 235 -2.64 10.77 31.93
CA THR A 235 -2.90 10.85 33.37
C THR A 235 -4.41 10.99 33.49
N GLN A 236 -5.09 10.01 34.10
CA GLN A 236 -6.48 10.20 34.47
C GLN A 236 -6.53 11.54 35.22
N PRO A 237 -7.42 12.49 34.85
CA PRO A 237 -7.68 13.63 35.69
C PRO A 237 -7.98 13.07 37.08
N ALA A 238 -7.25 13.53 38.09
CA ALA A 238 -7.50 13.14 39.47
C ALA A 238 -9.00 13.35 39.73
N GLU A 239 -9.69 12.26 40.08
CA GLU A 239 -11.05 12.33 40.58
C GLU A 239 -11.06 13.34 41.73
N PRO A 240 -11.89 14.40 41.69
CA PRO A 240 -11.88 15.38 42.76
C PRO A 240 -12.30 14.69 44.05
N GLU A 241 -11.34 14.56 44.96
CA GLU A 241 -11.52 14.09 46.33
C GLU A 241 -12.34 15.12 47.12
N ASN A 242 -13.63 15.27 46.80
CA ASN A 242 -14.54 16.08 47.60
C ASN A 242 -15.99 15.65 47.38
N LEU A 243 -16.39 14.53 47.98
CA LEU A 243 -17.78 14.29 48.41
C LEU A 243 -17.87 13.13 49.44
N LYS A 244 -17.07 13.18 50.51
CA LYS A 244 -17.21 12.28 51.67
C LYS A 244 -17.25 12.97 53.04
N LYS A 245 -17.41 14.29 53.09
CA LYS A 245 -17.71 15.04 54.32
C LYS A 245 -19.05 15.74 54.18
N ASP A 246 -20.16 15.03 54.35
CA ASP A 246 -21.42 15.66 54.81
C ASP A 246 -22.53 14.70 55.29
N ARG A 247 -22.22 13.43 55.58
CA ARG A 247 -23.21 12.47 56.14
C ARG A 247 -22.92 11.99 57.57
N LYS A 248 -22.27 12.83 58.39
CA LYS A 248 -22.07 12.58 59.84
C LYS A 248 -22.35 13.82 60.70
N ARG A 249 -23.46 14.54 60.45
CA ARG A 249 -24.03 15.47 61.43
C ARG A 249 -25.56 15.49 61.33
N GLN A 250 -26.21 14.48 61.89
CA GLN A 250 -27.59 14.58 62.38
C GLN A 250 -27.84 13.39 63.33
N ARG A 251 -27.47 13.59 64.61
CA ARG A 251 -28.18 12.97 65.74
C ARG A 251 -29.16 14.03 66.24
N PRO A 252 -30.46 13.75 66.41
CA PRO A 252 -31.24 14.46 67.40
C PRO A 252 -31.07 13.78 68.76
N ALA A 253 -30.95 14.62 69.76
CA ALA A 253 -30.94 14.29 71.17
C ALA A 253 -32.21 13.54 71.59
N GLY A 254 -32.06 12.66 72.57
CA GLY A 254 -33.21 12.08 73.26
C GLY A 254 -34.00 13.13 74.04
N ARG A 255 -35.26 12.80 74.33
CA ARG A 255 -35.98 13.36 75.46
C ARG A 255 -36.88 12.30 76.10
N SER A 256 -36.67 12.17 77.39
CA SER A 256 -37.38 11.43 78.42
C SER A 256 -38.87 11.78 78.52
N GLY A 257 -39.66 10.78 78.91
CA GLY A 257 -41.08 10.87 79.30
C GLY A 257 -41.67 9.48 79.34
#